data_AF-A0A9E0TUR2-F1
#
_entry.id   AF-A0A9E0TUR2-F1
#
_cell.length_a   1.000
_cell.length_b   1.000
_cell.length_c   1.000
_cell.angle_alpha   90.00
_cell.angle_beta   90.00
_cell.angle_gamma   90.00
#
_symmetry.space_group_name_H-M   'P 1'
#
loop_
_entity.id
_entity.type
_entity.pdbx_description
1 polymer ?
#
loop_
_entity_poly.entity_id
_entity_poly.type
_entity_poly.pdbx_seq_one_letter_code
_entity_poly.pdbx_strand_id
1 'polypeptide(L)'
;MDFKIYHFKIYQEAFGPKEGLLLQQENRWSEVSPLPGRSKETLDQALQQLRAIQQGYQGPLLPSVAFGLFGLTAPRVTQAPVCLFLMGTPPEILKKAEQNCGCKTAKIKLGSFDLETAISLVKTLKPHLRLRVDIGGRWSPQQVMSFCSHFEPKDFEFIEDPGQDVSPFAMASDEESWGSTVVWKPMVKGIPKKQTPVILSSSYESGIGLHQIASLAKAMEIPAHPLGIGTFMNLQADLLEDPLVIRAGQAHFPAELRLKKEMLTLC
;
A
#
# COMPACT_ATOMS: atom_id res chain seq x y z
N MET A 1 27.94 -1.52 3.83
CA MET A 1 27.15 -2.27 2.82
C MET A 1 27.29 -1.53 1.50
N ASP A 2 27.58 -2.20 0.39
CA ASP A 2 27.79 -1.54 -0.89
C ASP A 2 26.51 -1.55 -1.72
N PHE A 3 25.94 -0.37 -1.93
CA PHE A 3 24.80 -0.13 -2.81
C PHE A 3 24.87 1.30 -3.34
N LYS A 4 24.36 1.54 -4.55
CA LYS A 4 24.18 2.89 -5.09
C LYS A 4 22.82 3.45 -4.68
N ILE A 5 22.74 4.77 -4.55
CA ILE A 5 21.52 5.48 -4.19
C ILE A 5 21.14 6.39 -5.35
N TYR A 6 19.90 6.27 -5.84
CA TYR A 6 19.37 7.11 -6.90
C TYR A 6 18.13 7.84 -6.40
N HIS A 7 18.01 9.13 -6.67
CA HIS A 7 16.78 9.88 -6.48
C HIS A 7 15.85 9.68 -7.68
N PHE A 8 14.54 9.61 -7.44
CA PHE A 8 13.53 9.63 -8.48
C PHE A 8 12.37 10.58 -8.13
N LYS A 9 11.63 10.97 -9.16
CA LYS A 9 10.37 11.70 -9.02
C LYS A 9 9.37 11.17 -10.06
N ILE A 10 8.20 10.74 -9.59
CA ILE A 10 7.09 10.29 -10.43
C ILE A 10 5.82 11.06 -10.08
N TYR A 11 4.82 11.04 -10.96
CA TYR A 11 3.54 11.72 -10.74
C TYR A 11 2.42 10.70 -10.56
N GLN A 12 1.50 11.02 -9.63
CA GLN A 12 0.31 10.23 -9.33
C GLN A 12 -0.90 11.14 -9.47
N GLU A 13 -1.92 10.69 -10.21
CA GLU A 13 -3.08 11.54 -10.57
C GLU A 13 -3.75 12.16 -9.35
N ALA A 14 -3.87 11.41 -8.25
CA ALA A 14 -4.61 11.84 -7.06
C ALA A 14 -3.74 12.44 -5.94
N PHE A 15 -2.42 12.35 -6.02
CA PHE A 15 -1.53 12.68 -4.90
C PHE A 15 -0.36 13.62 -5.29
N GLY A 16 -0.26 13.99 -6.56
CA GLY A 16 0.79 14.88 -7.04
C GLY A 16 2.14 14.17 -7.20
N PRO A 17 3.26 14.91 -7.12
CA PRO A 17 4.59 14.31 -7.24
C PRO A 17 4.91 13.42 -6.04
N LYS A 18 5.45 12.24 -6.31
CA LYS A 18 6.10 11.37 -5.35
C LYS A 18 7.59 11.35 -5.61
N GLU A 19 8.36 11.67 -4.58
CA GLU A 19 9.81 11.59 -4.58
C GLU A 19 10.27 10.43 -3.68
N GLY A 20 11.44 9.90 -3.98
CA GLY A 20 11.99 8.77 -3.26
C GLY A 20 13.42 8.46 -3.69
N LEU A 21 13.99 7.45 -3.04
CA LEU A 21 15.29 6.89 -3.36
C LEU A 21 15.10 5.46 -3.85
N LEU A 22 15.96 5.06 -4.77
CA LEU A 22 16.19 3.67 -5.11
C LEU A 22 17.57 3.25 -4.65
N LEU A 23 17.65 2.04 -4.08
CA LEU A 23 18.90 1.38 -3.79
C LEU A 23 19.18 0.37 -4.90
N GLN A 24 20.41 0.36 -5.39
CA GLN A 24 20.89 -0.66 -6.31
C GLN A 24 22.04 -1.44 -5.68
N GLN A 25 21.89 -2.76 -5.59
CA GLN A 25 23.00 -3.65 -5.27
C GLN A 25 23.01 -4.78 -6.30
N GLU A 26 24.10 -4.92 -7.04
CA GLU A 26 24.21 -5.85 -8.17
C GLU A 26 23.02 -5.69 -9.14
N ASN A 27 22.25 -6.77 -9.35
CA ASN A 27 21.05 -6.80 -10.20
C ASN A 27 19.75 -6.64 -9.41
N ARG A 28 19.81 -6.07 -8.19
CA ARG A 28 18.66 -5.85 -7.32
C ARG A 28 18.39 -4.38 -7.12
N TRP A 29 17.10 -4.07 -7.07
CA TRP A 29 16.57 -2.74 -6.85
C TRP A 29 15.57 -2.76 -5.70
N SER A 30 15.58 -1.70 -4.90
CA SER A 30 14.58 -1.46 -3.87
C SER A 30 14.30 0.02 -3.73
N GLU A 31 13.17 0.37 -3.15
CA GLU A 31 12.65 1.72 -2.96
C GLU A 31 12.67 2.10 -1.48
N VAL A 32 13.02 3.36 -1.23
CA VAL A 32 12.92 4.09 0.04
C VAL A 32 12.23 5.41 -0.26
N SER A 33 10.92 5.48 -0.01
CA SER A 33 10.09 6.66 -0.33
C SER A 33 9.15 7.01 0.83
N PRO A 34 9.68 7.56 1.95
CA PRO A 34 8.88 7.99 3.09
C PRO A 34 7.65 8.79 2.65
N LEU A 35 6.48 8.48 3.21
CA LEU A 35 5.23 9.14 2.83
C LEU A 35 5.08 10.46 3.62
N PRO A 36 5.08 11.64 2.98
CA PRO A 36 4.94 12.91 3.67
C PRO A 36 3.67 12.97 4.53
N GLY A 37 3.80 13.44 5.77
CA GLY A 37 2.70 13.54 6.74
C GLY A 37 2.29 12.21 7.41
N ARG A 38 2.91 11.08 7.05
CA ARG A 38 2.66 9.78 7.71
C ARG A 38 3.94 9.10 8.20
N SER A 39 4.98 9.05 7.38
CA SER A 39 6.31 8.61 7.83
C SER A 39 6.87 9.58 8.88
N LYS A 40 7.61 9.05 9.86
CA LYS A 40 8.26 9.86 10.90
C LYS A 40 9.46 10.62 10.35
N GLU A 41 10.11 10.04 9.34
CA GLU A 41 11.28 10.57 8.68
C GLU A 41 10.94 11.30 7.38
N THR A 42 11.76 12.28 7.04
CA THR A 42 11.80 12.91 5.72
C THR A 42 12.66 12.11 4.74
N LEU A 43 12.55 12.41 3.45
CA LEU A 43 13.41 11.85 2.42
C LEU A 43 14.90 12.14 2.68
N ASP A 44 15.23 13.35 3.12
CA ASP A 44 16.60 13.74 3.46
C ASP A 44 17.15 12.95 4.65
N GLN A 45 16.34 12.72 5.68
CA GLN A 45 16.73 11.90 6.83
C GLN A 45 16.98 10.45 6.42
N ALA A 46 16.14 9.90 5.54
CA ALA A 46 16.35 8.57 4.96
C ALA A 46 17.66 8.51 4.14
N LEU A 47 17.94 9.51 3.30
CA LEU A 47 19.19 9.61 2.53
C LEU A 47 20.42 9.69 3.44
N GLN A 48 20.37 10.54 4.47
CA GLN A 48 21.45 10.69 5.44
C GLN A 48 21.73 9.37 6.16
N GLN A 49 20.69 8.64 6.57
CA GLN A 49 20.87 7.35 7.23
C GLN A 49 21.46 6.30 6.27
N LEU A 50 21.02 6.26 5.01
CA LEU A 50 21.59 5.35 4.01
C LEU A 50 23.09 5.61 3.80
N ARG A 51 23.51 6.88 3.72
CA ARG A 51 24.93 7.26 3.64
C ARG A 51 25.70 6.86 4.90
N ALA A 52 25.11 7.03 6.08
CA ALA A 52 25.72 6.58 7.34
C ALA A 52 25.89 5.05 7.39
N ILE A 53 24.95 4.28 6.83
CA ILE A 53 25.02 2.81 6.73
C ILE A 53 26.14 2.36 5.78
N GLN A 54 26.38 3.08 4.68
CA GLN A 54 27.56 2.84 3.83
C GLN A 54 28.87 3.04 4.61
N GLN A 55 28.88 3.92 5.63
CA GLN A 55 30.01 4.18 6.52
C GLN A 55 30.04 3.30 7.79
N GLY A 56 29.15 2.32 7.92
CA GLY A 56 29.17 1.36 9.03
C GLY A 56 28.25 1.68 10.21
N TYR A 57 27.23 2.52 10.05
CA TYR A 57 26.20 2.73 11.06
C TYR A 57 25.53 1.42 11.52
N GLN A 58 25.38 1.24 12.84
CA GLN A 58 24.80 0.03 13.48
C GLN A 58 23.56 0.33 14.35
N GLY A 59 23.03 1.55 14.31
CA GLY A 59 21.88 1.93 15.12
C GLY A 59 20.53 1.49 14.53
N PRO A 60 19.42 1.86 15.19
CA PRO A 60 18.07 1.57 14.69
C PRO A 60 17.81 2.20 13.31
N LEU A 61 17.23 1.42 12.42
CA LEU A 61 16.87 1.88 11.08
C LEU A 61 15.56 2.67 11.10
N LEU A 62 15.50 3.74 10.31
CA LEU A 62 14.26 4.42 9.98
C LEU A 62 13.34 3.45 9.21
N PRO A 63 12.01 3.53 9.39
CA PRO A 63 11.04 2.63 8.78
C PRO A 63 11.24 2.37 7.27
N SER A 64 11.29 3.44 6.48
CA SER A 64 11.50 3.36 5.02
C SER A 64 12.86 2.77 4.65
N VAL A 65 13.91 3.11 5.39
CA VAL A 65 15.27 2.60 5.19
C VAL A 65 15.34 1.11 5.49
N ALA A 66 14.73 0.66 6.60
CA ALA A 66 14.62 -0.74 6.94
C ALA A 66 13.91 -1.54 5.83
N PHE A 67 12.82 -0.98 5.30
CA PHE A 67 12.06 -1.61 4.22
C PHE A 67 12.83 -1.64 2.89
N GLY A 68 13.56 -0.57 2.56
CA GLY A 68 14.42 -0.53 1.37
C GLY A 68 15.58 -1.51 1.44
N LEU A 69 16.30 -1.57 2.55
CA LEU A 69 17.40 -2.53 2.74
C LEU A 69 16.90 -3.98 2.75
N PHE A 70 15.74 -4.23 3.34
CA PHE A 70 15.07 -5.53 3.22
C PHE A 70 14.82 -5.89 1.75
N GLY A 71 14.33 -4.94 0.93
CA GLY A 71 14.08 -5.15 -0.49
C GLY A 71 15.29 -5.65 -1.29
N LEU A 72 16.50 -5.22 -0.92
CA LEU A 72 17.74 -5.71 -1.55
C LEU A 72 18.04 -7.19 -1.25
N THR A 73 17.48 -7.77 -0.19
CA THR A 73 17.76 -9.16 0.22
C THR A 73 16.54 -10.06 0.12
N ALA A 74 15.35 -9.49 -0.04
CA ALA A 74 14.08 -10.21 -0.08
C ALA A 74 14.00 -11.26 -1.22
N PRO A 75 13.25 -12.36 -1.03
CA PRO A 75 12.98 -13.31 -2.12
C PRO A 75 12.22 -12.61 -3.24
N ARG A 76 12.54 -12.93 -4.50
CA ARG A 76 11.76 -12.41 -5.63
C ARG A 76 10.45 -13.17 -5.75
N VAL A 77 9.37 -12.42 -5.97
CA VAL A 77 8.07 -12.96 -6.34
C VAL A 77 7.72 -12.58 -7.77
N THR A 78 7.04 -13.46 -8.48
CA THR A 78 6.53 -13.22 -9.83
C THR A 78 5.05 -12.85 -9.82
N GLN A 79 4.32 -13.22 -8.76
CA GLN A 79 2.92 -12.86 -8.58
C GLN A 79 2.52 -12.77 -7.11
N ALA A 80 1.47 -12.01 -6.82
CA ALA A 80 0.82 -11.97 -5.51
C ALA A 80 -0.67 -11.63 -5.62
N PRO A 81 -1.53 -12.16 -4.73
CA PRO A 81 -2.95 -11.81 -4.72
C PRO A 81 -3.13 -10.33 -4.38
N VAL A 82 -4.00 -9.63 -5.09
CA VAL A 82 -4.16 -8.18 -4.96
C VAL A 82 -5.59 -7.79 -4.62
N CYS A 83 -5.73 -6.83 -3.70
CA CYS A 83 -6.96 -6.13 -3.41
C CYS A 83 -7.13 -4.97 -4.40
N LEU A 84 -8.26 -4.92 -5.10
CA LEU A 84 -8.61 -3.82 -5.99
C LEU A 84 -8.71 -2.51 -5.19
N PHE A 85 -8.11 -1.43 -5.66
CA PHE A 85 -8.19 -0.14 -4.96
C PHE A 85 -9.17 0.80 -5.68
N LEU A 86 -10.25 1.18 -5.00
CA LEU A 86 -11.34 2.00 -5.52
C LEU A 86 -11.30 3.38 -4.88
N MET A 87 -11.07 4.40 -5.70
CA MET A 87 -11.08 5.81 -5.33
C MET A 87 -11.43 6.66 -6.56
N GLY A 88 -11.79 7.92 -6.34
CA GLY A 88 -12.25 8.84 -7.38
C GLY A 88 -13.72 9.19 -7.16
N THR A 89 -14.37 9.69 -8.19
CA THR A 89 -15.82 9.94 -8.22
C THR A 89 -16.61 8.62 -8.24
N PRO A 90 -17.91 8.61 -7.88
CA PRO A 90 -18.73 7.40 -7.94
C PRO A 90 -18.73 6.71 -9.30
N PRO A 91 -18.86 7.41 -10.46
CA PRO A 91 -18.77 6.76 -11.77
C PRO A 91 -17.41 6.10 -12.04
N GLU A 92 -16.30 6.72 -11.63
CA GLU A 92 -14.95 6.15 -11.77
C GLU A 92 -14.78 4.89 -10.92
N ILE A 93 -15.29 4.92 -9.69
CA ILE A 93 -15.29 3.79 -8.77
C ILE A 93 -16.05 2.61 -9.38
N LEU A 94 -17.27 2.83 -9.87
CA LEU A 94 -18.10 1.77 -10.46
C LEU A 94 -17.46 1.20 -11.73
N LYS A 95 -16.96 2.06 -12.63
CA LYS A 95 -16.24 1.64 -13.83
C LYS A 95 -15.02 0.77 -13.47
N LYS A 96 -14.25 1.15 -12.46
CA LYS A 96 -13.08 0.38 -12.01
C LYS A 96 -13.47 -0.95 -11.35
N ALA A 97 -14.61 -0.99 -10.65
CA ALA A 97 -15.15 -2.21 -10.06
C ALA A 97 -15.66 -3.20 -11.13
N GLU A 98 -16.25 -2.71 -12.22
CA GLU A 98 -16.59 -3.52 -13.39
C GLU A 98 -15.32 -4.08 -14.04
N GLN A 99 -14.26 -3.26 -14.14
CA GLN A 99 -12.94 -3.62 -14.64
C GLN A 99 -12.04 -4.23 -13.55
N ASN A 100 -12.58 -5.08 -12.67
CA ASN A 100 -11.85 -5.60 -11.51
C ASN A 100 -10.66 -6.52 -11.83
N CYS A 101 -10.36 -6.81 -13.10
CA CYS A 101 -9.27 -7.69 -13.50
C CYS A 101 -9.27 -9.08 -12.81
N GLY A 102 -10.46 -9.58 -12.43
CA GLY A 102 -10.65 -10.84 -11.72
C GLY A 102 -10.46 -10.75 -10.20
N CYS A 103 -10.17 -9.57 -9.63
CA CYS A 103 -10.11 -9.37 -8.19
C CYS A 103 -11.46 -9.67 -7.54
N LYS A 104 -11.44 -10.36 -6.40
CA LYS A 104 -12.63 -10.68 -5.60
C LYS A 104 -12.78 -9.80 -4.36
N THR A 105 -11.71 -9.11 -3.96
CA THR A 105 -11.70 -8.19 -2.83
C THR A 105 -11.34 -6.79 -3.34
N ALA A 106 -12.03 -5.77 -2.82
CA ALA A 106 -11.75 -4.38 -3.11
C ALA A 106 -11.70 -3.53 -1.84
N LYS A 107 -10.76 -2.58 -1.80
CA LYS A 107 -10.69 -1.51 -0.81
C LYS A 107 -11.28 -0.24 -1.42
N ILE A 108 -12.31 0.33 -0.80
CA ILE A 108 -12.94 1.58 -1.22
C ILE A 108 -12.69 2.70 -0.20
N LYS A 109 -12.27 3.87 -0.70
CA LYS A 109 -12.17 5.09 0.13
C LYS A 109 -13.52 5.78 0.22
N LEU A 110 -14.06 5.89 1.42
CA LEU A 110 -15.38 6.48 1.68
C LEU A 110 -15.32 7.82 2.38
N GLY A 111 -14.26 8.11 3.14
CA GLY A 111 -14.21 9.29 4.01
C GLY A 111 -14.34 10.66 3.33
N SER A 112 -14.26 10.74 2.00
CA SER A 112 -14.51 11.97 1.23
C SER A 112 -15.95 12.14 0.76
N PHE A 113 -16.81 11.14 0.91
CA PHE A 113 -18.21 11.20 0.51
C PHE A 113 -19.12 11.56 1.68
N ASP A 114 -20.28 12.12 1.34
CA ASP A 114 -21.43 12.12 2.23
C ASP A 114 -21.93 10.68 2.46
N LEU A 115 -22.78 10.54 3.47
CA LEU A 115 -23.27 9.25 3.94
C LEU A 115 -24.15 8.54 2.90
N GLU A 116 -25.01 9.26 2.21
CA GLU A 116 -25.96 8.69 1.24
C GLU A 116 -25.20 8.10 0.03
N THR A 117 -24.25 8.87 -0.50
CA THR A 117 -23.36 8.45 -1.58
C THR A 117 -22.56 7.21 -1.17
N ALA A 118 -21.98 7.20 0.03
CA ALA A 118 -21.20 6.07 0.53
C ALA A 118 -22.04 4.79 0.68
N ILE A 119 -23.26 4.90 1.24
CA ILE A 119 -24.19 3.77 1.38
C ILE A 119 -24.57 3.22 0.01
N SER A 120 -24.91 4.10 -0.94
CA SER A 120 -25.30 3.72 -2.30
C SER A 120 -24.18 2.97 -3.03
N LEU A 121 -22.94 3.48 -2.95
CA LEU A 121 -21.76 2.83 -3.50
C LEU A 121 -21.56 1.43 -2.93
N VAL A 122 -21.59 1.29 -1.61
CA VAL A 122 -21.37 0.00 -0.96
C VAL A 122 -22.46 -1.01 -1.28
N LYS A 123 -23.74 -0.60 -1.29
CA LYS A 123 -24.86 -1.46 -1.69
C LYS A 123 -24.71 -1.97 -3.12
N THR A 124 -24.15 -1.15 -4.01
CA THR A 124 -23.90 -1.51 -5.41
C THR A 124 -22.74 -2.50 -5.56
N LEU A 125 -21.67 -2.33 -4.77
CA LEU A 125 -20.43 -3.10 -4.92
C LEU A 125 -20.44 -4.45 -4.18
N LYS A 126 -21.07 -4.51 -3.00
CA LYS A 126 -21.03 -5.70 -2.12
C LYS A 126 -21.56 -7.01 -2.73
N PRO A 127 -22.50 -7.03 -3.70
CA PRO A 127 -22.93 -8.28 -4.35
C PRO A 127 -21.83 -8.91 -5.22
N HIS A 128 -20.83 -8.14 -5.64
CA HIS A 128 -19.82 -8.57 -6.62
C HIS A 128 -18.41 -8.71 -6.03
N LEU A 129 -18.14 -8.01 -4.92
CA LEU A 129 -16.81 -7.89 -4.31
C LEU A 129 -16.92 -8.03 -2.79
N ARG A 130 -15.93 -8.71 -2.18
CA ARG A 130 -15.67 -8.57 -0.74
C ARG A 130 -15.05 -7.21 -0.47
N LEU A 131 -15.61 -6.45 0.47
CA LEU A 131 -15.24 -5.05 0.65
C LEU A 131 -14.38 -4.83 1.88
N ARG A 132 -13.35 -4.02 1.72
CA ARG A 132 -12.64 -3.31 2.79
C ARG A 132 -13.02 -1.85 2.65
N VAL A 133 -13.55 -1.21 3.67
CA VAL A 133 -13.93 0.21 3.59
C VAL A 133 -12.94 1.06 4.36
N ASP A 134 -12.50 2.16 3.77
CA ASP A 134 -11.53 3.08 4.36
C ASP A 134 -12.21 4.42 4.64
N ILE A 135 -12.49 4.65 5.93
CA ILE A 135 -13.08 5.89 6.43
C ILE A 135 -11.99 6.95 6.65
N GLY A 136 -10.76 6.52 6.93
CA GLY A 136 -9.60 7.38 7.11
C GLY A 136 -9.76 8.42 8.22
N GLY A 137 -10.56 8.12 9.25
CA GLY A 137 -10.85 9.02 10.37
C GLY A 137 -11.60 10.30 10.02
N ARG A 138 -12.26 10.38 8.85
CA ARG A 138 -12.91 11.62 8.37
C ARG A 138 -14.35 11.82 8.82
N TRP A 139 -15.02 10.76 9.22
CA TRP A 139 -16.41 10.80 9.65
C TRP A 139 -16.53 10.95 11.16
N SER A 140 -17.59 11.61 11.60
CA SER A 140 -17.93 11.65 13.02
C SER A 140 -18.42 10.28 13.52
N PRO A 141 -18.33 10.03 14.83
CA PRO A 141 -18.95 8.86 15.48
C PRO A 141 -20.38 8.56 15.00
N GLN A 142 -21.23 9.59 14.88
CA GLN A 142 -22.62 9.45 14.46
C GLN A 142 -22.74 9.04 13.00
N GLN A 143 -21.91 9.60 12.11
CA GLN A 143 -21.90 9.23 10.69
C GLN A 143 -21.48 7.77 10.52
N VAL A 144 -20.45 7.32 11.25
CA VAL A 144 -19.97 5.93 11.21
C VAL A 144 -21.05 4.96 11.69
N MET A 145 -21.72 5.25 12.81
CA MET A 145 -22.81 4.39 13.31
C MET A 145 -24.00 4.35 12.34
N SER A 146 -24.35 5.50 11.77
CA SER A 146 -25.42 5.58 10.77
C SER A 146 -25.06 4.82 9.49
N PHE A 147 -23.80 4.85 9.06
CA PHE A 147 -23.33 4.03 7.96
C PHE A 147 -23.46 2.54 8.29
N CYS A 148 -22.95 2.11 9.45
CA CYS A 148 -22.96 0.71 9.86
C CYS A 148 -24.38 0.13 10.00
N SER A 149 -25.37 0.92 10.40
CA SER A 149 -26.75 0.45 10.55
C SER A 149 -27.42 -0.01 9.25
N HIS A 150 -26.84 0.31 8.09
CA HIS A 150 -27.34 -0.10 6.77
C HIS A 150 -26.77 -1.44 6.27
N PHE A 151 -25.84 -2.04 7.01
CA PHE A 151 -25.06 -3.19 6.59
C PHE A 151 -24.99 -4.26 7.67
N GLU A 152 -24.58 -5.47 7.29
CA GLU A 152 -24.28 -6.55 8.21
C GLU A 152 -22.76 -6.75 8.31
N PRO A 153 -22.21 -7.27 9.42
CA PRO A 153 -20.77 -7.51 9.56
C PRO A 153 -20.14 -8.30 8.42
N LYS A 154 -20.88 -9.25 7.84
CA LYS A 154 -20.42 -10.08 6.71
C LYS A 154 -20.25 -9.32 5.39
N ASP A 155 -20.79 -8.11 5.28
CA ASP A 155 -20.67 -7.27 4.09
C ASP A 155 -19.23 -6.74 3.92
N PHE A 156 -18.43 -6.75 4.99
CA PHE A 156 -17.07 -6.21 4.99
C PHE A 156 -16.06 -7.24 5.52
N GLU A 157 -14.86 -7.27 4.93
CA GLU A 157 -13.70 -7.92 5.56
C GLU A 157 -13.26 -7.13 6.80
N PHE A 158 -13.28 -5.79 6.72
CA PHE A 158 -13.13 -4.88 7.84
C PHE A 158 -13.46 -3.43 7.45
N ILE A 159 -13.67 -2.60 8.48
CA ILE A 159 -13.75 -1.15 8.40
C ILE A 159 -12.42 -0.57 8.90
N GLU A 160 -11.69 0.14 8.04
CA GLU A 160 -10.41 0.80 8.32
C GLU A 160 -10.62 2.21 8.84
N ASP A 161 -9.96 2.51 9.95
CA ASP A 161 -9.95 3.81 10.64
C ASP A 161 -11.35 4.41 10.89
N PRO A 162 -12.29 3.66 11.53
CA PRO A 162 -13.62 4.18 11.89
C PRO A 162 -13.60 5.27 12.96
N GLY A 163 -12.48 5.48 13.66
CA GLY A 163 -12.36 6.47 14.73
C GLY A 163 -13.08 6.10 16.04
N GLN A 164 -13.74 4.95 16.10
CA GLN A 164 -14.43 4.42 17.28
C GLN A 164 -14.65 2.91 17.15
N ASP A 165 -15.09 2.26 18.23
CA ASP A 165 -15.54 0.87 18.18
C ASP A 165 -16.88 0.74 17.43
N VAL A 166 -16.92 -0.13 16.43
CA VAL A 166 -18.10 -0.45 15.62
C VAL A 166 -18.46 -1.94 15.71
N SER A 167 -18.14 -2.61 16.81
CA SER A 167 -18.55 -4.00 17.05
C SER A 167 -20.06 -4.18 16.77
N PRO A 168 -20.48 -5.26 16.08
CA PRO A 168 -19.71 -6.47 15.77
C PRO A 168 -18.93 -6.44 14.43
N PHE A 169 -18.78 -5.28 13.78
CA PHE A 169 -17.96 -5.19 12.57
C PHE A 169 -16.48 -5.41 12.87
N ALA A 170 -15.80 -6.18 12.01
CA ALA A 170 -14.34 -6.27 12.07
C ALA A 170 -13.73 -4.89 11.78
N MET A 171 -12.78 -4.48 12.60
CA MET A 171 -12.09 -3.20 12.46
C MET A 171 -10.62 -3.43 12.17
N ALA A 172 -10.08 -2.53 11.35
CA ALA A 172 -8.66 -2.40 11.17
C ALA A 172 -8.19 -0.96 11.34
N SER A 173 -6.93 -0.82 11.68
CA SER A 173 -6.29 0.48 11.80
C SER A 173 -4.91 0.43 11.18
N ASP A 174 -4.50 1.56 10.62
CA ASP A 174 -3.12 1.77 10.24
C ASP A 174 -2.28 2.36 11.38
N GLU A 175 -2.83 2.51 12.59
CA GLU A 175 -2.16 2.75 13.86
C GLU A 175 -2.33 1.50 14.76
N GLU A 176 -1.31 1.09 15.51
CA GLU A 176 -1.27 -0.19 16.24
C GLU A 176 -2.28 -0.32 17.41
N SER A 177 -3.21 0.61 17.55
CA SER A 177 -3.87 0.92 18.83
C SER A 177 -5.38 0.65 18.90
N TRP A 178 -6.04 0.24 17.81
CA TRP A 178 -7.48 -0.08 17.83
C TRP A 178 -7.88 -1.00 16.68
N GLY A 179 -8.27 -2.24 16.98
CA GLY A 179 -8.86 -3.16 16.01
C GLY A 179 -8.40 -4.61 16.11
N SER A 180 -9.21 -5.51 15.56
CA SER A 180 -8.92 -6.95 15.48
C SER A 180 -7.87 -7.31 14.41
N THR A 181 -7.66 -6.40 13.45
CA THR A 181 -6.76 -6.58 12.30
C THR A 181 -5.84 -5.37 12.17
N VAL A 182 -4.56 -5.58 11.86
CA VAL A 182 -3.60 -4.48 11.67
C VAL A 182 -3.32 -4.29 10.19
N VAL A 183 -3.61 -3.09 9.66
CA VAL A 183 -3.15 -2.69 8.33
C VAL A 183 -1.72 -2.19 8.46
N TRP A 184 -0.79 -2.91 7.84
CA TRP A 184 0.63 -2.62 7.95
C TRP A 184 1.16 -2.01 6.66
N LYS A 185 1.72 -0.80 6.77
CA LYS A 185 2.32 -0.06 5.66
C LYS A 185 3.84 -0.08 5.84
N PRO A 186 4.60 -1.01 5.19
CA PRO A 186 6.01 -1.19 5.48
C PRO A 186 6.87 0.05 5.27
N MET A 187 6.53 0.88 4.28
CA MET A 187 7.25 2.14 4.04
C MET A 187 7.11 3.15 5.20
N VAL A 188 6.03 3.05 5.98
CA VAL A 188 5.73 3.97 7.10
C VAL A 188 6.14 3.38 8.44
N LYS A 189 5.99 2.05 8.62
CA LYS A 189 6.19 1.36 9.90
C LYS A 189 7.42 0.45 9.96
N GLY A 190 8.07 0.20 8.82
CA GLY A 190 9.18 -0.73 8.69
C GLY A 190 8.69 -2.17 8.57
N ILE A 191 9.57 -3.12 8.88
CA ILE A 191 9.27 -4.55 8.79
C ILE A 191 8.45 -4.98 10.01
N PRO A 192 7.28 -5.64 9.83
CA PRO A 192 6.50 -6.11 10.95
C PRO A 192 7.27 -7.17 11.74
N LYS A 193 7.00 -7.28 13.04
CA LYS A 193 7.53 -8.38 13.85
C LYS A 193 6.78 -9.68 13.51
N LYS A 194 7.49 -10.81 13.53
CA LYS A 194 7.07 -12.15 13.04
C LYS A 194 5.72 -12.71 13.53
N GLN A 195 5.00 -12.07 14.46
CA GLN A 195 3.87 -12.67 15.19
C GLN A 195 2.52 -11.94 15.04
N THR A 196 2.45 -10.84 14.29
CA THR A 196 1.18 -10.10 14.14
C THR A 196 0.51 -10.48 12.83
N PRO A 197 -0.73 -11.01 12.83
CA PRO A 197 -1.55 -11.09 11.63
C PRO A 197 -1.75 -9.68 11.07
N VAL A 198 -1.10 -9.39 9.94
CA VAL A 198 -1.14 -8.07 9.29
C VAL A 198 -1.68 -8.19 7.88
N ILE A 199 -2.38 -7.15 7.44
CA ILE A 199 -2.70 -6.92 6.05
C ILE A 199 -1.70 -5.91 5.52
N LEU A 200 -0.77 -6.36 4.68
CA LEU A 200 0.18 -5.43 4.07
C LEU A 200 -0.54 -4.53 3.07
N SER A 201 -0.28 -3.22 3.17
CA SER A 201 -0.82 -2.20 2.29
C SER A 201 0.28 -1.27 1.79
N SER A 202 0.08 -0.79 0.58
CA SER A 202 0.90 0.24 -0.05
C SER A 202 0.73 1.60 0.60
N SER A 203 1.81 2.38 0.59
CA SER A 203 1.87 3.83 0.81
C SER A 203 2.19 4.57 -0.50
N TYR A 204 1.57 4.11 -1.58
CA TYR A 204 1.72 4.62 -2.94
C TYR A 204 3.15 4.52 -3.50
N GLU A 205 3.84 3.42 -3.23
CA GLU A 205 5.14 3.11 -3.83
C GLU A 205 5.07 2.99 -5.36
N SER A 206 6.24 3.03 -6.03
CA SER A 206 6.34 2.64 -7.45
C SER A 206 6.19 1.11 -7.61
N GLY A 207 6.22 0.60 -8.84
CA GLY A 207 6.21 -0.84 -9.10
C GLY A 207 7.31 -1.61 -8.34
N ILE A 208 8.46 -0.96 -8.05
CA ILE A 208 9.55 -1.51 -7.24
C ILE A 208 9.11 -1.72 -5.79
N GLY A 209 8.57 -0.70 -5.12
CA GLY A 209 8.11 -0.83 -3.75
C GLY A 209 6.89 -1.74 -3.60
N LEU A 210 6.01 -1.81 -4.60
CA LEU A 210 4.91 -2.77 -4.61
C LEU A 210 5.42 -4.22 -4.71
N HIS A 211 6.47 -4.46 -5.50
CA HIS A 211 7.17 -5.75 -5.53
C HIS A 211 7.82 -6.07 -4.19
N GLN A 212 8.41 -5.09 -3.50
CA GLN A 212 8.95 -5.28 -2.15
C GLN A 212 7.88 -5.68 -1.14
N ILE A 213 6.67 -5.10 -1.21
CA ILE A 213 5.56 -5.48 -0.32
C ILE A 213 5.17 -6.95 -0.55
N ALA A 214 5.05 -7.36 -1.82
CA ALA A 214 4.74 -8.74 -2.16
C ALA A 214 5.85 -9.71 -1.73
N SER A 215 7.11 -9.30 -1.90
CA SER A 215 8.29 -10.04 -1.45
C SER A 215 8.35 -10.18 0.08
N LEU A 216 7.93 -9.13 0.80
CA LEU A 216 7.81 -9.14 2.26
C LEU A 216 6.74 -10.13 2.72
N ALA A 217 5.57 -10.13 2.07
CA ALA A 217 4.52 -11.11 2.36
C ALA A 217 5.04 -12.54 2.28
N LYS A 218 5.79 -12.84 1.21
CA LYS A 218 6.40 -14.16 1.00
C LYS A 218 7.47 -14.49 2.05
N ALA A 219 8.37 -13.56 2.34
CA ALA A 219 9.48 -13.78 3.27
C ALA A 219 9.02 -14.01 4.72
N MET A 220 7.93 -13.35 5.11
CA MET A 220 7.36 -13.46 6.45
C MET A 220 6.28 -14.53 6.57
N GLU A 221 6.00 -15.27 5.50
CA GLU A 221 4.94 -16.28 5.45
C GLU A 221 3.57 -15.70 5.88
N ILE A 222 3.34 -14.42 5.56
CA ILE A 222 2.06 -13.77 5.81
C ILE A 222 1.00 -14.51 4.97
N PRO A 223 -0.14 -14.90 5.56
CA PRO A 223 -1.16 -15.66 4.85
C PRO A 223 -1.56 -14.98 3.53
N ALA A 224 -1.85 -15.79 2.52
CA ALA A 224 -2.10 -15.35 1.14
C ALA A 224 -3.46 -14.64 0.95
N HIS A 225 -3.72 -13.60 1.74
CA HIS A 225 -4.83 -12.68 1.54
C HIS A 225 -4.49 -11.66 0.45
N PRO A 226 -5.50 -11.11 -0.26
CA PRO A 226 -5.28 -10.02 -1.20
C PRO A 226 -4.54 -8.84 -0.56
N LEU A 227 -3.37 -8.50 -1.09
CA LEU A 227 -2.51 -7.42 -0.59
C LEU A 227 -3.04 -6.05 -1.03
N GLY A 228 -2.84 -5.02 -0.20
CA GLY A 228 -3.19 -3.63 -0.49
C GLY A 228 -2.24 -2.94 -1.47
N ILE A 229 -1.81 -3.63 -2.54
CA ILE A 229 -0.89 -3.14 -3.57
C ILE A 229 -1.60 -2.67 -4.86
N GLY A 230 -2.94 -2.59 -4.84
CA GLY A 230 -3.75 -2.13 -5.98
C GLY A 230 -3.62 -0.64 -6.31
N THR A 231 -2.86 0.12 -5.53
CA THR A 231 -2.52 1.53 -5.78
C THR A 231 -1.81 1.75 -7.11
N PHE A 232 -1.13 0.72 -7.63
CA PHE A 232 -0.50 0.73 -8.96
C PHE A 232 -1.41 1.27 -10.07
N MET A 233 -2.69 0.90 -10.06
CA MET A 233 -3.66 1.29 -11.09
C MET A 233 -3.95 2.81 -11.13
N ASN A 234 -3.38 3.58 -10.20
CA ASN A 234 -3.53 5.03 -10.11
C ASN A 234 -2.20 5.78 -10.35
N LEU A 235 -1.14 5.06 -10.74
CA LEU A 235 0.12 5.68 -11.15
C LEU A 235 -0.01 6.25 -12.56
N GLN A 236 0.34 7.52 -12.75
CA GLN A 236 0.40 8.14 -14.08
C GLN A 236 1.66 7.67 -14.83
N ALA A 237 2.74 7.44 -14.09
CA ALA A 237 4.00 6.89 -14.59
C ALA A 237 4.62 5.97 -13.55
N ASP A 238 5.29 4.91 -14.03
CA ASP A 238 6.08 3.99 -13.21
C ASP A 238 7.56 4.04 -13.63
N LEU A 239 8.44 3.69 -12.68
CA LEU A 239 9.90 3.60 -12.87
C LEU A 239 10.31 2.38 -13.69
N LEU A 240 9.45 1.35 -13.72
CA LEU A 240 9.66 0.14 -14.51
C LEU A 240 9.49 0.42 -16.02
N GLU A 241 10.36 -0.19 -16.82
CA GLU A 241 10.18 -0.27 -18.29
C GLU A 241 8.93 -1.08 -18.63
N ASP A 242 8.78 -2.25 -17.98
CA ASP A 242 7.60 -3.12 -18.04
C ASP A 242 6.80 -2.98 -16.75
N PRO A 243 5.68 -2.24 -16.74
CA PRO A 243 4.88 -2.07 -15.54
C PRO A 243 4.24 -3.39 -15.11
N LEU A 244 3.92 -3.51 -13.82
CA LEU A 244 3.20 -4.68 -13.33
C LEU A 244 1.78 -4.75 -13.93
N VAL A 245 1.23 -5.95 -14.05
CA VAL A 245 -0.11 -6.16 -14.64
C VAL A 245 -0.99 -6.90 -13.65
N ILE A 246 -2.24 -6.45 -13.49
CA ILE A 246 -3.23 -7.19 -12.70
C ILE A 246 -4.07 -8.06 -13.61
N ARG A 247 -4.08 -9.37 -13.35
CA ARG A 247 -4.87 -10.35 -14.10
C ARG A 247 -5.28 -11.51 -13.19
N ALA A 248 -6.54 -11.92 -13.29
CA ALA A 248 -7.14 -12.99 -12.50
C ALA A 248 -6.98 -12.78 -10.98
N GLY A 249 -7.10 -11.52 -10.52
CA GLY A 249 -6.96 -11.17 -9.10
C GLY A 249 -5.54 -11.26 -8.55
N GLN A 250 -4.53 -11.33 -9.42
CA GLN A 250 -3.11 -11.38 -9.07
C GLN A 250 -2.40 -10.18 -9.71
N ALA A 251 -1.50 -9.54 -8.97
CA ALA A 251 -0.47 -8.68 -9.54
C ALA A 251 0.66 -9.56 -10.09
N HIS A 252 1.03 -9.37 -11.35
CA HIS A 252 2.12 -10.05 -12.04
C HIS A 252 3.28 -9.08 -12.20
N PHE A 253 4.44 -9.47 -11.69
CA PHE A 253 5.68 -8.68 -11.74
C PHE A 253 6.59 -9.21 -12.85
N PRO A 254 7.36 -8.34 -13.53
CA PRO A 254 8.33 -8.80 -14.52
C PRO A 254 9.42 -9.63 -13.84
N ALA A 255 9.96 -10.62 -14.56
CA ALA A 255 11.02 -11.51 -14.06
C ALA A 255 12.28 -10.73 -13.65
N GLU A 256 12.53 -9.63 -14.37
CA GLU A 256 13.57 -8.65 -14.08
C GLU A 256 12.94 -7.27 -13.94
N LEU A 257 13.28 -6.58 -12.84
CA LEU A 257 12.89 -5.19 -12.63
C LEU A 257 13.83 -4.31 -13.45
N ARG A 258 13.47 -4.05 -14.72
CA ARG A 258 14.18 -3.11 -15.61
C ARG A 258 13.63 -1.71 -15.39
N LEU A 259 14.52 -0.72 -15.24
CA LEU A 259 14.15 0.65 -14.87
C LEU A 259 14.49 1.64 -15.98
N LYS A 260 13.60 2.63 -16.14
CA LYS A 260 13.80 3.83 -16.95
C LYS A 260 14.88 4.72 -16.32
N LYS A 261 16.14 4.49 -16.70
CA LYS A 261 17.31 5.15 -16.08
C LYS A 261 17.28 6.67 -16.24
N GLU A 262 16.62 7.18 -17.28
CA GLU A 262 16.39 8.61 -17.51
C GLU A 262 15.56 9.29 -16.40
N MET A 263 14.82 8.52 -15.60
CA MET A 263 14.04 9.01 -14.46
C MET A 263 14.85 9.07 -13.15
N LEU A 264 16.12 8.67 -13.19
CA LEU A 264 16.97 8.46 -12.02
C LEU A 264 18.17 9.41 -12.00
N THR A 265 18.41 10.02 -10.84
CA THR A 265 19.60 10.86 -10.60
C THR A 265 20.45 10.23 -9.50
N LEU A 266 21.73 9.98 -9.74
CA LEU A 266 22.63 9.43 -8.71
C LEU A 266 22.81 10.44 -7.56
N CYS A 267 22.67 9.98 -6.32
CA CYS A 267 22.84 10.77 -5.09
C CYS A 267 24.27 10.75 -4.52
#